data_AF-A0A0K1ECI2-F1
#
_entry.id   AF-A0A0K1ECI2-F1
#
_cell.length_a   1.000
_cell.length_b   1.000
_cell.length_c   1.000
_cell.angle_alpha   90.00
_cell.angle_beta   90.00
_cell.angle_gamma   90.00
#
_symmetry.space_group_name_H-M   'P 1'
#
loop_
_entity.id
_entity.type
_entity.pdbx_description
1 polymer ?
#
loop_
_entity_poly.entity_id
_entity_poly.type
_entity_poly.pdbx_seq_one_letter_code
_entity_poly.pdbx_strand_id
1 'polypeptide(L)'
;MGEDLPLGVYREWKRWCQHRHYFFDEPAMSYLAERFAEVRTPIVAANALDDLWAQPRSRDAFMKAYRNAEVECVDIDPHAGLGELGHMGYFRPKAQPLWENVLAWFARHSSG
;
A
#
# COMPACT_ATOMS: atom_id res chain seq x y z
N MET A 1 9.47 15.64 -10.88
CA MET A 1 9.14 14.72 -9.78
C MET A 1 10.35 13.82 -9.57
N GLY A 2 10.87 13.80 -8.33
CA GLY A 2 12.05 13.06 -7.90
C GLY A 2 13.29 13.96 -7.78
N GLU A 3 13.65 14.35 -6.55
CA GLU A 3 15.06 14.72 -6.27
C GLU A 3 15.92 13.46 -6.40
N ASP A 4 17.23 13.64 -6.65
CA ASP A 4 18.17 12.52 -6.71
C ASP A 4 18.11 11.74 -5.40
N LEU A 5 17.74 10.46 -5.49
CA LEU A 5 17.69 9.59 -4.33
C LEU A 5 19.12 9.43 -3.79
N PRO A 6 19.41 9.79 -2.53
CA PRO A 6 20.75 9.63 -1.98
C PRO A 6 21.21 8.18 -2.13
N LEU A 7 22.46 7.98 -2.55
CA LEU A 7 22.99 6.65 -2.89
C LEU A 7 22.81 5.63 -1.76
N GLY A 8 22.90 6.07 -0.50
CA GLY A 8 22.62 5.23 0.67
C GLY A 8 21.19 4.66 0.67
N VAL A 9 20.21 5.55 0.51
CA VAL A 9 18.78 5.19 0.45
C VAL A 9 18.50 4.25 -0.71
N TYR A 10 19.08 4.50 -1.89
CA TYR A 10 18.94 3.59 -3.03
C TYR A 10 19.49 2.18 -2.73
N ARG A 11 20.66 2.09 -2.09
CA ARG A 11 21.28 0.80 -1.76
C ARG A 11 20.46 -0.01 -0.77
N GLU A 12 19.88 0.64 0.24
CA GLU A 12 18.99 0.00 1.21
C GLU A 12 17.70 -0.46 0.53
N TRP A 13 17.06 0.43 -0.23
CA TRP A 13 15.85 0.11 -0.97
C TRP A 13 16.07 -1.08 -1.93
N LYS A 14 17.15 -1.05 -2.71
CA LYS A 14 17.53 -2.14 -3.61
C LYS A 14 17.69 -3.46 -2.87
N ARG A 15 18.32 -3.45 -1.69
CA ARG A 15 18.50 -4.65 -0.85
C ARG A 15 17.15 -5.20 -0.38
N TRP A 16 16.25 -4.34 0.10
CA TRP A 16 14.90 -4.76 0.50
C TRP A 16 14.08 -5.35 -0.63
N CYS A 17 14.20 -4.80 -1.85
CA CYS A 17 13.53 -5.36 -3.03
C CYS A 17 13.99 -6.78 -3.40
N GLN A 18 15.08 -7.30 -2.83
CA GLN A 18 15.53 -8.68 -3.04
C GLN A 18 14.81 -9.69 -2.13
N HIS A 19 14.07 -9.20 -1.12
CA HIS A 19 13.35 -10.02 -0.15
C HIS A 19 11.87 -10.19 -0.52
N ARG A 20 11.30 -11.37 -0.20
CA ARG A 20 9.90 -11.69 -0.52
C ARG A 20 8.93 -10.79 0.25
N HIS A 21 9.24 -10.49 1.51
CA HIS A 21 8.45 -9.60 2.36
C HIS A 21 9.19 -8.29 2.62
N TYR A 22 9.94 -7.78 1.64
CA TYR A 22 10.64 -6.50 1.73
C TYR A 22 11.58 -6.45 2.95
N PHE A 23 11.69 -5.31 3.64
CA PHE A 23 12.56 -5.21 4.83
C PHE A 23 12.15 -6.11 6.00
N PHE A 24 10.97 -6.74 6.00
CA PHE A 24 10.57 -7.64 7.09
C PHE A 24 11.38 -8.95 7.10
N ASP A 25 11.95 -9.35 5.96
CA ASP A 25 12.86 -10.50 5.90
C ASP A 25 14.34 -10.09 6.11
N GLU A 26 14.65 -8.80 6.27
CA GLU A 26 16.01 -8.34 6.57
C GLU A 26 16.31 -8.51 8.08
N PRO A 27 17.32 -9.29 8.48
CA PRO A 27 17.61 -9.54 9.90
C PRO A 27 17.83 -8.27 10.73
N ALA A 28 18.49 -7.27 10.14
CA ALA A 28 18.72 -5.96 10.77
C ALA A 28 17.43 -5.17 11.03
N MET A 29 16.34 -5.52 10.36
CA MET A 29 15.03 -4.87 10.43
C MET A 29 13.96 -5.75 11.09
N SER A 30 14.35 -6.89 11.65
CA SER A 30 13.43 -7.86 12.28
C SER A 30 12.53 -7.25 13.37
N TYR A 31 13.00 -6.21 14.07
CA TYR A 31 12.22 -5.49 15.08
C TYR A 31 10.98 -4.77 14.51
N LEU A 32 10.96 -4.46 13.21
CA LEU A 32 9.84 -3.78 12.57
C LEU A 32 8.59 -4.67 12.49
N ALA A 33 8.75 -5.99 12.35
CA ALA A 33 7.61 -6.90 12.31
C ALA A 33 6.75 -6.80 13.58
N GLU A 34 7.38 -6.64 14.75
CA GLU A 34 6.67 -6.44 16.02
C GLU A 34 6.02 -5.05 16.12
N ARG A 35 6.68 -4.01 15.62
CA ARG A 35 6.12 -2.64 15.61
C ARG A 35 4.88 -2.54 14.73
N PHE A 36 4.91 -3.14 13.54
CA PHE A 36 3.75 -3.15 12.63
C PHE A 36 2.60 -3.99 13.20
N ALA A 37 2.91 -5.03 13.97
CA ALA A 37 1.91 -5.84 14.66
C ALA A 37 1.24 -5.12 15.86
N GLU A 38 1.75 -3.98 16.33
CA GLU A 38 1.07 -3.19 17.37
C GLU A 38 -0.19 -2.50 16.83
N VAL A 39 -0.26 -2.31 15.51
CA VAL A 39 -1.42 -1.72 14.85
C VAL A 39 -2.59 -2.68 14.93
N ARG A 40 -3.71 -2.18 15.46
CA ARG A 40 -4.99 -2.89 15.56
C ARG A 40 -6.13 -2.18 14.86
N THR A 41 -5.92 -0.93 14.45
CA THR A 41 -6.91 -0.14 13.71
C THR A 41 -7.22 -0.84 12.38
N PRO A 42 -8.49 -0.99 11.98
CA PRO A 42 -8.84 -1.50 10.65
C PRO A 42 -8.16 -0.69 9.53
N ILE A 43 -7.74 -1.38 8.47
CA ILE A 43 -7.01 -0.80 7.34
C ILE A 43 -7.68 -1.23 6.03
N VAL A 44 -7.84 -0.28 5.10
CA VAL A 44 -8.03 -0.59 3.68
C VAL A 44 -6.74 -0.30 2.93
N ALA A 45 -6.26 -1.29 2.18
CA ALA A 45 -5.10 -1.17 1.31
C ALA A 45 -5.55 -1.32 -0.15
N ALA A 46 -5.69 -0.17 -0.83
CA ALA A 46 -6.22 -0.10 -2.20
C ALA A 46 -5.11 0.17 -3.22
N ASN A 47 -5.01 -0.66 -4.26
CA ASN A 47 -3.98 -0.57 -5.29
C ASN A 47 -4.61 -0.66 -6.68
N ALA A 48 -4.19 0.22 -7.59
CA ALA A 48 -4.60 0.14 -8.99
C ALA A 48 -3.85 -0.98 -9.71
N LEU A 49 -4.55 -1.73 -10.57
CA LEU A 49 -3.96 -2.85 -11.31
C LEU A 49 -2.90 -2.39 -12.33
N ASP A 50 -2.97 -1.14 -12.79
CA ASP A 50 -2.01 -0.53 -13.71
C ASP A 50 -0.92 0.30 -12.99
N ASP A 51 -0.84 0.23 -11.66
CA ASP A 51 0.25 0.83 -10.89
C ASP A 51 1.53 -0.04 -10.97
N LEU A 52 2.49 0.40 -11.78
CA LEU A 52 3.79 -0.28 -11.94
C LEU A 52 4.74 -0.12 -10.74
N TRP A 53 4.42 0.75 -9.78
CA TRP A 53 5.27 1.03 -8.61
C TRP A 53 4.79 0.27 -7.38
N ALA A 54 3.47 0.11 -7.21
CA ALA A 54 2.86 -0.56 -6.07
C ALA A 54 1.76 -1.55 -6.50
N GLN A 55 2.17 -2.61 -7.21
CA GLN A 55 1.25 -3.68 -7.64
C GLN A 55 0.60 -4.39 -6.44
N PRO A 56 -0.62 -4.99 -6.60
CA PRO A 56 -1.30 -5.74 -5.55
C PRO A 56 -0.43 -6.78 -4.83
N ARG A 57 0.43 -7.49 -5.57
CA ARG A 57 1.36 -8.46 -4.99
C ARG A 57 2.35 -7.84 -3.99
N SER A 58 2.80 -6.61 -4.25
CA SER A 58 3.68 -5.86 -3.36
C SER A 58 2.92 -5.41 -2.10
N ARG A 59 1.69 -4.89 -2.27
CA ARG A 59 0.78 -4.61 -1.15
C ARG A 59 0.61 -5.85 -0.28
N ASP A 60 0.25 -7.00 -0.86
CA ASP A 60 -0.04 -8.22 -0.10
C ASP A 60 1.19 -8.71 0.68
N ALA A 61 2.39 -8.56 0.12
CA ALA A 61 3.62 -8.89 0.82
C ALA A 61 3.88 -7.97 2.02
N PHE A 62 3.65 -6.66 1.85
CA PHE A 62 3.87 -5.64 2.88
C PHE A 62 2.81 -5.71 3.99
N MET A 63 1.53 -5.84 3.61
CA MET A 63 0.40 -5.78 4.53
C MET A 63 0.36 -6.95 5.53
N LYS A 64 1.07 -8.05 5.25
CA LYS A 64 1.25 -9.18 6.20
C LYS A 64 1.85 -8.77 7.55
N ALA A 65 2.63 -7.68 7.60
CA ALA A 65 3.21 -7.20 8.85
C ALA A 65 2.16 -6.63 9.83
N TYR A 66 1.01 -6.15 9.32
CA TYR A 66 -0.11 -5.68 10.12
C TYR A 66 -0.99 -6.83 10.61
N ARG A 67 -0.36 -7.89 11.13
CA ARG A 67 -0.99 -9.18 11.46
C ARG A 67 -2.11 -9.13 12.52
N ASN A 68 -2.19 -8.04 13.28
CA ASN A 68 -3.19 -7.84 14.33
C ASN A 68 -4.24 -6.77 13.97
N ALA A 69 -4.20 -6.23 12.74
CA ALA A 69 -5.21 -5.35 12.20
C ALA A 69 -6.17 -6.13 11.30
N GLU A 70 -7.42 -5.71 11.23
CA GLU A 70 -8.32 -6.13 10.16
C GLU A 70 -7.92 -5.40 8.87
N VAL A 71 -7.44 -6.15 7.87
CA VAL A 71 -6.95 -5.58 6.60
C VAL A 71 -7.88 -6.00 5.47
N GLU A 72 -8.49 -5.01 4.82
CA GLU A 72 -9.25 -5.16 3.58
C GLU A 72 -8.36 -4.75 2.40
N CYS A 73 -8.05 -5.69 1.51
CA CYS A 73 -7.29 -5.43 0.29
C CYS A 73 -8.24 -5.14 -0.89
N VAL A 74 -8.04 -4.02 -1.57
CA VAL A 74 -8.88 -3.61 -2.71
C VAL A 74 -8.03 -3.49 -3.97
N ASP A 75 -8.37 -4.26 -4.99
CA ASP A 75 -7.80 -4.12 -6.33
C ASP A 75 -8.70 -3.20 -7.16
N ILE A 76 -8.12 -2.09 -7.64
CA ILE A 76 -8.84 -1.10 -8.45
C ILE A 76 -8.54 -1.38 -9.92
N ASP A 77 -9.54 -1.85 -10.66
CA ASP A 77 -9.44 -1.99 -12.10
C ASP A 77 -9.71 -0.64 -12.80
N PRO A 78 -8.68 0.03 -13.37
CA PRO A 78 -8.84 1.30 -14.08
C PRO A 78 -9.75 1.17 -15.32
N HIS A 79 -9.85 -0.02 -15.91
CA HIS A 79 -10.63 -0.26 -17.12
C HIS A 79 -12.13 -0.38 -16.85
N ALA A 80 -12.56 -0.41 -15.58
CA ALA A 80 -13.96 -0.33 -15.16
C ALA A 80 -14.56 1.08 -15.24
N GLY A 81 -14.18 1.87 -16.26
CA GLY A 81 -14.79 3.17 -16.58
C GLY A 81 -14.00 4.42 -16.21
N LEU A 82 -12.78 4.30 -15.66
CA LEU A 82 -11.95 5.45 -15.25
C LEU A 82 -10.77 5.75 -16.20
N GLY A 83 -10.40 4.76 -17.03
CA GLY A 83 -9.17 4.78 -17.81
C GLY A 83 -7.92 4.71 -16.91
N GLU A 84 -6.74 4.82 -17.51
CA GLU A 84 -5.45 4.58 -16.82
C GLU A 84 -5.29 5.39 -15.52
N LEU A 85 -5.11 4.73 -14.38
CA LEU A 85 -4.80 5.39 -13.11
C LEU A 85 -3.29 5.50 -12.91
N GLY A 86 -2.56 4.40 -13.08
CA GLY A 86 -1.17 4.30 -12.67
C GLY A 86 -0.97 4.67 -11.20
N HIS A 87 0.25 5.03 -10.82
CA HIS A 87 0.59 5.25 -9.41
C HIS A 87 -0.15 6.43 -8.75
N MET A 88 -0.29 7.55 -9.47
CA MET A 88 -0.83 8.80 -8.92
C MET A 88 -2.27 9.11 -9.34
N GLY A 89 -2.87 8.29 -10.22
CA GLY A 89 -4.18 8.58 -10.81
C GLY A 89 -5.32 8.57 -9.81
N TYR A 90 -5.20 7.78 -8.74
CA TYR A 90 -6.19 7.73 -7.66
C TYR A 90 -6.44 9.12 -7.03
N PHE A 91 -5.42 9.98 -6.97
CA PHE A 91 -5.53 11.31 -6.35
C PHE A 91 -5.96 12.41 -7.35
N ARG A 92 -6.32 12.05 -8.58
CA ARG A 92 -6.77 13.01 -9.60
C ARG A 92 -8.30 13.13 -9.62
N PRO A 93 -8.87 14.27 -10.07
CA PRO A 93 -10.31 14.48 -10.09
C PRO A 93 -11.13 13.38 -10.78
N LYS A 94 -10.57 12.76 -11.84
CA LYS A 94 -11.25 11.66 -12.54
C LYS A 94 -11.51 10.43 -11.67
N ALA A 95 -10.74 10.24 -10.60
CA ALA A 95 -10.88 9.13 -9.67
C ALA A 95 -11.86 9.43 -8.52
N GLN A 96 -12.51 10.60 -8.51
CA GLN A 96 -13.50 10.97 -7.51
C GLN A 96 -14.57 9.88 -7.24
N PRO A 97 -15.09 9.13 -8.25
CA PRO A 97 -16.02 8.04 -7.97
C PRO A 97 -15.46 6.95 -7.04
N LEU A 98 -14.14 6.74 -7.01
CA LEU A 98 -13.49 5.79 -6.11
C LEU A 98 -13.44 6.30 -4.66
N TRP A 99 -13.42 7.62 -4.46
CA TRP A 99 -13.33 8.22 -3.13
C TRP A 99 -14.62 8.02 -2.33
N GLU A 100 -15.76 7.90 -3.01
CA GLU A 100 -17.03 7.53 -2.38
C GLU A 100 -16.93 6.17 -1.66
N ASN A 101 -16.15 5.23 -2.19
CA ASN A 101 -15.92 3.94 -1.54
C ASN A 101 -15.15 4.10 -0.21
N VAL A 102 -14.17 5.01 -0.17
CA VAL A 102 -13.41 5.31 1.06
C VAL A 102 -14.27 6.02 2.09
N LEU A 103 -15.10 6.99 1.66
CA LEU A 103 -16.04 7.67 2.55
C LEU A 103 -17.08 6.69 3.12
N ALA A 104 -17.63 5.80 2.28
CA ALA A 104 -18.52 4.74 2.72
C ALA A 104 -17.83 3.78 3.70
N TRP A 105 -16.57 3.42 3.45
CA TRP A 105 -15.80 2.60 4.36
C TRP A 105 -15.63 3.26 5.73
N PHE A 106 -15.24 4.53 5.77
CA PHE A 106 -15.14 5.29 7.01
C PHE A 106 -16.49 5.34 7.73
N ALA A 107 -17.58 5.66 7.03
CA ALA A 107 -18.91 5.73 7.64
C ALA A 107 -19.32 4.41 8.36
N ARG A 108 -18.92 3.24 7.83
CA ARG A 108 -19.15 1.94 8.49
C ARG A 108 -18.31 1.73 9.75
N HIS A 109 -17.13 2.36 9.83
CA HIS A 109 -16.16 2.19 10.92
C HIS A 109 -16.14 3.36 11.91
N SER A 110 -16.86 4.46 11.64
CA SER A 110 -17.01 5.62 12.53
C SER A 110 -17.89 5.37 13.77
N SER A 111 -18.42 4.15 13.94
CA SER A 111 -19.24 3.77 15.09
C SER A 111 -18.36 3.06 16.13
N GLY A 112 -17.59 3.84 16.89
CA GLY A 112 -16.75 3.38 17.99
C GLY A 112 -16.65 4.43 19.08
#